data_AF-A0A451AU55-F1
#
_entry.id   AF-A0A451AU55-F1
#
_cell.length_a   1.000
_cell.length_b   1.000
_cell.length_c   1.000
_cell.angle_alpha   90.00
_cell.angle_beta   90.00
_cell.angle_gamma   90.00
#
_symmetry.space_group_name_H-M   'P 1'
#
loop_
_entity.id
_entity.type
_entity.pdbx_description
1 polymer ?
#
loop_
_entity_poly.entity_id
_entity_poly.type
_entity_poly.pdbx_seq_one_letter_code
_entity_poly.pdbx_strand_id
1 'polypeptide(L)'
;MFLVEGDASTYSTFGPLARTVISLEETARVETVAGVSSFHAAAARLNMPLADTDDTVAIVPAGYGVATIDQLLDRFDTLVLLKVKPLLDDVIDLLEERGLLAHSAFVEKVGTTEERVIRDVALLRGEKVHYFSLLLVQNPERGRGEVVRGCRKR
;
A
#
# COMPACT_ATOMS: atom_id res chain seq x y z
N MET A 1 24.06 -13.45 -2.88
CA MET A 1 22.94 -12.62 -3.39
C MET A 1 21.67 -13.09 -2.72
N PHE A 2 20.92 -12.19 -2.09
CA PHE A 2 19.64 -12.47 -1.43
C PHE A 2 18.54 -11.76 -2.22
N LEU A 3 17.53 -12.49 -2.67
CA LEU A 3 16.46 -11.95 -3.50
C LEU A 3 15.24 -11.64 -2.63
N VAL A 4 14.56 -10.53 -2.96
CA VAL A 4 13.33 -10.09 -2.32
C VAL A 4 12.28 -9.79 -3.38
N GLU A 5 11.02 -9.97 -3.02
CA GLU A 5 9.91 -9.49 -3.82
C GLU A 5 9.71 -7.98 -3.59
N GLY A 6 9.48 -7.24 -4.66
CA GLY A 6 9.29 -5.80 -4.59
C GLY A 6 10.58 -5.04 -4.30
N ASP A 7 10.66 -4.39 -3.13
CA ASP A 7 11.80 -3.58 -2.74
C ASP A 7 12.32 -3.98 -1.35
N ALA A 8 13.64 -4.05 -1.20
CA ALA A 8 14.29 -4.52 0.02
C ALA A 8 14.12 -3.59 1.22
N SER A 9 13.77 -2.31 1.00
CA SER A 9 13.57 -1.32 2.06
C SER A 9 12.17 -1.34 2.67
N THR A 10 11.19 -1.96 2.00
CA THR A 10 9.78 -1.80 2.36
C THR A 10 9.14 -3.14 2.71
N TYR A 11 8.78 -3.33 3.98
CA TYR A 11 8.13 -4.53 4.53
C TYR A 11 8.83 -5.87 4.18
N SER A 12 10.14 -5.83 3.94
CA SER A 12 10.98 -6.98 3.63
C SER A 12 11.69 -7.53 4.88
N THR A 13 11.99 -8.82 4.87
CA THR A 13 12.84 -9.48 5.89
C THR A 13 14.33 -9.18 5.70
N PHE A 14 14.73 -8.53 4.60
CA PHE A 14 16.13 -8.23 4.30
C PHE A 14 16.77 -7.29 5.33
N GLY A 15 16.07 -6.25 5.79
CA GLY A 15 16.61 -5.29 6.76
C GLY A 15 17.12 -5.96 8.06
N PRO A 16 16.29 -6.78 8.75
CA PRO A 16 16.74 -7.59 9.87
C PRO A 16 17.93 -8.51 9.53
N LEU A 17 17.88 -9.21 8.40
CA LEU A 17 18.96 -10.11 7.97
C LEU A 17 20.30 -9.36 7.77
N ALA A 18 20.28 -8.24 7.04
CA ALA A 18 21.45 -7.42 6.78
C ALA A 18 22.11 -6.94 8.08
N ARG A 19 21.31 -6.49 9.07
CA ARG A 19 21.81 -6.10 10.39
C ARG A 19 22.49 -7.27 11.11
N THR A 20 21.88 -8.45 11.07
CA THR A 20 22.48 -9.65 11.69
C THR A 20 23.81 -10.02 11.03
N VAL A 21 23.90 -10.00 9.70
CA VAL A 21 25.15 -10.31 8.98
C VAL A 21 26.26 -9.34 9.37
N ILE A 22 25.99 -8.04 9.36
CA ILE A 22 26.96 -7.00 9.75
C ILE A 22 27.40 -7.18 11.22
N SER A 23 26.49 -7.62 12.11
CA SER A 23 26.83 -7.85 13.52
C SER A 23 27.72 -9.07 13.76
N LEU A 24 27.69 -10.06 12.86
CA LEU A 24 28.49 -11.29 12.97
C LEU A 24 29.86 -11.15 12.31
N GLU A 25 29.98 -10.26 11.32
CA GLU A 25 31.20 -10.06 10.54
C GLU A 25 31.36 -8.56 10.21
N GLU A 26 32.20 -7.86 10.99
CA GLU A 26 32.37 -6.39 10.88
C GLU A 26 32.91 -5.95 9.52
N THR A 27 33.60 -6.84 8.81
CA THR A 27 34.15 -6.56 7.47
C THR A 27 33.14 -6.82 6.33
N ALA A 28 31.97 -7.40 6.64
CA ALA A 28 30.96 -7.71 5.65
C ALA A 28 30.41 -6.44 5.00
N ARG A 29 30.33 -6.46 3.67
CA ARG A 29 29.73 -5.38 2.88
C ARG A 29 28.34 -5.78 2.42
N VAL A 30 27.34 -4.98 2.79
CA VAL A 30 25.96 -5.16 2.34
C VAL A 30 25.57 -3.99 1.47
N GLU A 31 25.12 -4.30 0.26
CA GLU A 31 24.55 -3.33 -0.68
C GLU A 31 23.08 -3.66 -0.91
N THR A 32 22.24 -2.63 -0.95
CA THR A 32 20.81 -2.76 -1.24
C THR A 32 20.54 -2.20 -2.62
N VAL A 33 20.08 -3.04 -3.54
CA VAL A 33 19.65 -2.62 -4.87
C VAL A 33 18.14 -2.38 -4.83
N ALA A 34 17.71 -1.21 -5.29
CA ALA A 34 16.31 -0.82 -5.31
C ALA A 34 15.50 -1.71 -6.26
N GLY A 35 14.27 -2.02 -5.87
CA GLY A 35 13.28 -2.71 -6.68
C GLY A 35 11.98 -1.94 -6.80
N VAL A 36 11.07 -2.42 -7.64
CA VAL A 36 9.75 -1.81 -7.81
C VAL A 36 8.79 -2.47 -6.83
N SER A 37 8.33 -1.72 -5.82
CA SER A 37 7.39 -2.24 -4.83
C SER A 37 6.03 -2.60 -5.46
N SER A 38 5.32 -3.56 -4.86
CA SER A 38 4.02 -4.04 -5.36
C SER A 38 2.97 -2.94 -5.49
N PHE A 39 2.96 -1.95 -4.59
CA PHE A 39 2.01 -0.83 -4.65
C PHE A 39 2.31 0.16 -5.78
N HIS A 40 3.58 0.36 -6.15
CA HIS A 40 3.94 1.13 -7.35
C HIS A 40 3.54 0.36 -8.62
N ALA A 41 3.80 -0.95 -8.65
CA ALA A 41 3.37 -1.79 -9.75
C ALA A 41 1.83 -1.79 -9.91
N ALA A 42 1.09 -1.87 -8.80
CA ALA A 42 -0.37 -1.84 -8.81
C ALA A 42 -0.94 -0.48 -9.24
N ALA A 43 -0.37 0.62 -8.74
CA ALA A 43 -0.73 1.98 -9.16
C ALA A 43 -0.56 2.17 -10.67
N ALA A 44 0.59 1.78 -11.21
CA ALA A 44 0.85 1.79 -12.65
C ALA A 44 -0.12 0.89 -13.41
N ARG A 45 -0.40 -0.31 -12.89
CA ARG A 45 -1.32 -1.27 -13.52
C ARG A 45 -2.76 -0.76 -13.60
N LEU A 46 -3.19 -0.02 -12.58
CA LEU A 46 -4.52 0.56 -12.46
C LEU A 46 -4.66 1.90 -13.17
N ASN A 47 -3.56 2.48 -13.68
CA ASN A 47 -3.50 3.89 -14.10
C ASN A 47 -4.06 4.84 -13.02
N MET A 48 -3.70 4.56 -11.76
CA MET A 48 -4.15 5.31 -10.59
C MET A 48 -2.90 5.84 -9.89
N PRO A 49 -2.60 7.15 -9.96
CA PRO A 49 -1.44 7.70 -9.27
C PRO A 49 -1.60 7.53 -7.76
N LEU A 50 -0.51 7.23 -7.04
CA LEU A 50 -0.55 7.16 -5.58
C LEU A 50 -0.74 8.56 -4.97
N ALA A 51 -0.22 9.59 -5.61
CA ALA A 51 -0.31 10.98 -5.15
C ALA A 51 -0.18 11.93 -6.34
N ASP A 52 -1.01 12.99 -6.36
CA ASP A 52 -0.84 14.16 -7.23
C ASP A 52 -0.51 15.41 -6.40
N THR A 53 0.52 16.17 -6.83
CA THR A 53 0.92 17.47 -6.25
C THR A 53 1.14 17.47 -4.72
N ASP A 54 0.09 17.75 -3.96
CA ASP A 54 0.05 17.92 -2.51
C ASP A 54 -0.64 16.74 -1.78
N ASP A 55 -0.99 15.70 -2.51
CA ASP A 55 -1.56 14.47 -1.96
C ASP A 55 -0.59 13.79 -0.99
N THR A 56 -1.16 13.29 0.08
CA THR A 56 -0.49 12.52 1.12
C THR A 56 -0.83 11.05 0.98
N VAL A 57 0.18 10.18 1.12
CA VAL A 57 0.02 8.74 0.95
C VAL A 57 0.44 8.02 2.23
N ALA A 58 -0.33 7.02 2.65
CA ALA A 58 0.07 6.08 3.69
C ALA A 58 0.09 4.65 3.15
N ILE A 59 1.20 3.95 3.42
CA ILE A 59 1.38 2.54 3.04
C ILE A 59 1.44 1.71 4.32
N VAL A 60 0.38 0.98 4.61
CA VAL A 60 0.20 0.28 5.88
C VAL A 60 -0.22 -1.17 5.68
N PRO A 61 0.23 -2.10 6.53
CA PRO A 61 -0.36 -3.44 6.57
C PRO A 61 -1.81 -3.34 7.07
N ALA A 62 -2.74 -4.00 6.39
CA ALA A 62 -4.15 -3.99 6.79
C ALA A 62 -4.37 -4.52 8.22
N GLY A 63 -3.48 -5.40 8.70
CA GLY A 63 -3.49 -5.94 10.06
C GLY A 63 -3.42 -4.93 11.21
N TYR A 64 -3.31 -3.63 10.94
CA TYR A 64 -3.45 -2.57 11.95
C TYR A 64 -4.91 -2.36 12.41
N GLY A 65 -5.87 -3.01 11.75
CA GLY A 65 -7.28 -3.04 12.15
C GLY A 65 -8.10 -1.90 11.56
N VAL A 66 -9.41 -2.14 11.46
CA VAL A 66 -10.39 -1.27 10.78
C VAL A 66 -10.43 0.13 11.41
N ALA A 67 -10.41 0.23 12.74
CA ALA A 67 -10.41 1.52 13.43
C ALA A 67 -9.19 2.39 13.09
N THR A 68 -8.02 1.78 12.90
CA THR A 68 -6.82 2.51 12.49
C THR A 68 -6.94 2.96 11.03
N ILE A 69 -7.45 2.09 10.16
CA ILE A 69 -7.67 2.40 8.74
C ILE A 69 -8.64 3.58 8.61
N ASP A 70 -9.73 3.58 9.38
CA ASP A 70 -10.72 4.64 9.42
C ASP A 70 -10.09 6.00 9.77
N GLN A 71 -9.26 6.04 10.82
CA GLN A 71 -8.53 7.26 11.22
C GLN A 71 -7.51 7.72 10.16
N LEU A 72 -6.91 6.79 9.41
CA LEU A 72 -5.97 7.12 8.34
C LEU A 72 -6.69 7.72 7.13
N LEU A 73 -7.92 7.29 6.83
CA LEU A 73 -8.73 7.85 5.75
C LEU A 73 -9.03 9.34 5.96
N ASP A 74 -9.14 9.78 7.22
CA ASP A 74 -9.32 11.20 7.54
C ASP A 74 -8.03 12.03 7.35
N ARG A 75 -6.87 11.37 7.27
CA ARG A 75 -5.54 12.03 7.33
C ARG A 75 -4.76 11.99 6.03
N PHE A 76 -5.00 10.99 5.17
CA PHE A 76 -4.25 10.75 3.94
C PHE A 76 -5.17 10.70 2.72
N ASP A 77 -4.72 11.27 1.60
CA ASP A 77 -5.48 11.30 0.35
C ASP A 77 -5.50 9.91 -0.31
N THR A 78 -4.42 9.14 -0.17
CA THR A 78 -4.34 7.76 -0.64
C THR A 78 -3.87 6.80 0.44
N LEU A 79 -4.61 5.72 0.66
CA LEU A 79 -4.17 4.58 1.45
C LEU A 79 -3.80 3.40 0.55
N VAL A 80 -2.64 2.82 0.84
CA VAL A 80 -2.21 1.52 0.33
C VAL A 80 -2.27 0.53 1.48
N LEU A 81 -3.26 -0.36 1.46
CA LEU A 81 -3.41 -1.41 2.44
C LEU A 81 -2.76 -2.70 1.91
N LEU A 82 -1.71 -3.16 2.57
CA LEU A 82 -1.00 -4.39 2.20
C LEU A 82 -1.56 -5.58 2.96
N LYS A 83 -1.59 -6.77 2.33
CA LYS A 83 -1.97 -8.04 2.96
C LYS A 83 -3.40 -7.97 3.52
N VAL A 84 -4.36 -7.54 2.69
CA VAL A 84 -5.74 -7.23 3.11
C VAL A 84 -6.59 -8.44 3.48
N LYS A 85 -6.14 -9.65 3.14
CA LYS A 85 -6.82 -10.92 3.40
C LYS A 85 -7.53 -11.05 4.76
N PRO A 86 -6.92 -10.76 5.93
CA PRO A 86 -7.56 -11.05 7.20
C PRO A 86 -8.70 -10.09 7.57
N LEU A 87 -8.83 -8.94 6.90
CA LEU A 87 -9.77 -7.87 7.23
C LEU A 87 -10.53 -7.35 6.01
N LEU A 88 -10.53 -8.11 4.91
CA LEU A 88 -11.04 -7.61 3.63
C LEU A 88 -12.52 -7.23 3.71
N ASP A 89 -13.35 -8.12 4.26
CA ASP A 89 -14.80 -7.87 4.38
C ASP A 89 -15.09 -6.64 5.26
N ASP A 90 -14.44 -6.55 6.43
CA ASP A 90 -14.63 -5.39 7.34
C ASP A 90 -14.12 -4.07 6.72
N VAL A 91 -13.06 -4.13 5.90
CA VAL A 91 -12.58 -2.96 5.15
C VAL A 91 -13.56 -2.59 4.04
N ILE A 92 -14.16 -3.55 3.35
CA ILE A 92 -15.20 -3.27 2.36
C ILE A 92 -16.41 -2.61 3.03
N ASP A 93 -16.84 -3.11 4.19
CA ASP A 93 -17.91 -2.49 5.00
C ASP A 93 -17.60 -1.03 5.31
N LEU A 94 -16.41 -0.77 5.83
CA LEU A 94 -15.96 0.59 6.13
C LEU A 94 -15.99 1.49 4.88
N LEU A 95 -15.49 0.99 3.75
CA LEU A 95 -15.45 1.76 2.50
C LEU A 95 -16.86 2.01 1.95
N GLU A 96 -17.80 1.09 2.16
CA GLU A 96 -19.21 1.29 1.81
C GLU A 96 -19.84 2.38 2.68
N GLU A 97 -19.65 2.32 3.99
CA GLU A 97 -20.13 3.33 4.95
C GLU A 97 -19.56 4.73 4.66
N ARG A 98 -18.29 4.80 4.25
CA ARG A 98 -17.59 6.05 3.90
C ARG A 98 -17.85 6.49 2.45
N GLY A 99 -18.59 5.73 1.64
CA GLY A 99 -18.84 6.06 0.22
C GLY A 99 -17.61 5.97 -0.68
N LEU A 100 -16.58 5.23 -0.28
CA LEU A 100 -15.27 5.16 -0.94
C LEU A 100 -15.07 3.92 -1.84
N LEU A 101 -16.07 3.04 -1.98
CA LEU A 101 -15.98 1.86 -2.84
C LEU A 101 -15.59 2.21 -4.30
N ALA A 102 -16.19 3.28 -4.85
CA ALA A 102 -15.92 3.75 -6.21
C ALA A 102 -14.51 4.34 -6.38
N HIS A 103 -13.83 4.66 -5.28
CA HIS A 103 -12.48 5.20 -5.23
C HIS A 103 -11.45 4.18 -4.76
N SER A 104 -11.83 2.90 -4.78
CA SER A 104 -11.02 1.79 -4.30
C SER A 104 -10.74 0.79 -5.41
N ALA A 105 -9.56 0.16 -5.36
CA ALA A 105 -9.21 -0.90 -6.29
C ALA A 105 -8.34 -1.95 -5.59
N PHE A 106 -8.65 -3.21 -5.86
CA PHE A 106 -7.93 -4.36 -5.34
C PHE A 106 -7.03 -4.95 -6.41
N VAL A 107 -5.79 -5.29 -6.03
CA VAL A 107 -4.87 -6.00 -6.90
C VAL A 107 -4.22 -7.16 -6.14
N GLU A 108 -4.14 -8.30 -6.80
CA GLU A 108 -3.52 -9.51 -6.29
C GLU A 108 -2.48 -10.03 -7.27
N LYS A 109 -1.33 -10.46 -6.73
CA LYS A 109 -0.20 -11.03 -7.47
C LYS A 109 0.20 -10.17 -8.68
N VAL A 110 0.25 -8.85 -8.49
CA VAL A 110 0.59 -7.87 -9.53
C VAL A 110 1.89 -8.23 -10.26
N GLY A 111 1.88 -8.10 -11.58
CA GLY A 111 3.03 -8.39 -12.44
C GLY A 111 3.32 -9.89 -12.67
N THR A 112 2.51 -10.79 -12.12
CA THR A 112 2.63 -12.24 -12.37
C THR A 112 1.58 -12.72 -13.39
N THR A 113 1.70 -13.97 -13.85
CA THR A 113 0.69 -14.61 -14.72
C THR A 113 -0.64 -14.87 -14.03
N GLU A 114 -0.68 -14.81 -12.70
CA GLU A 114 -1.87 -15.00 -11.86
C GLU A 114 -2.43 -13.65 -11.36
N GLU A 115 -2.04 -12.54 -11.98
CA GLU A 115 -2.52 -11.21 -11.60
C GLU A 115 -4.04 -11.12 -11.70
N ARG A 116 -4.66 -10.60 -10.64
CA ARG A 116 -6.09 -10.30 -10.59
C ARG A 116 -6.30 -8.84 -10.18
N VAL A 117 -7.02 -8.09 -10.99
CA VAL A 117 -7.36 -6.68 -10.75
C VAL A 117 -8.88 -6.54 -10.64
N ILE A 118 -9.36 -5.99 -9.53
CA ILE A 118 -10.79 -5.84 -9.24
C ILE A 118 -11.05 -4.38 -8.86
N ARG A 119 -11.84 -3.69 -9.69
CA ARG A 119 -12.25 -2.29 -9.46
C ARG A 119 -13.54 -2.18 -8.64
N ASP A 120 -14.45 -3.12 -8.83
CA ASP A 120 -15.63 -3.24 -7.98
C ASP A 120 -15.29 -4.11 -6.78
N VAL A 121 -14.75 -3.47 -5.74
CA VAL A 121 -14.21 -4.16 -4.57
C VAL A 121 -15.30 -4.84 -3.74
N ALA A 122 -16.56 -4.44 -3.88
CA ALA A 122 -17.69 -5.07 -3.20
C ALA A 122 -17.91 -6.52 -3.65
N LEU A 123 -17.48 -6.88 -4.87
CA LEU A 123 -17.54 -8.25 -5.38
C LEU A 123 -16.63 -9.22 -4.62
N LEU A 124 -15.69 -8.72 -3.81
CA LEU A 124 -14.78 -9.55 -3.03
C LEU A 124 -15.35 -10.00 -1.69
N ARG A 125 -16.56 -9.57 -1.32
CA ARG A 125 -17.20 -9.96 -0.05
C ARG A 125 -17.30 -11.47 0.06
N GLY A 126 -16.76 -12.03 1.14
CA GLY A 126 -16.75 -13.47 1.39
C GLY A 126 -15.83 -14.27 0.44
N GLU A 127 -15.07 -13.62 -0.43
CA GLU A 127 -14.08 -14.29 -1.27
C GLU A 127 -12.78 -14.55 -0.51
N LYS A 128 -12.11 -15.65 -0.88
CA LYS A 128 -10.76 -15.93 -0.40
C LYS A 128 -9.75 -15.28 -1.33
N VAL A 129 -9.00 -14.33 -0.80
CA VAL A 129 -7.86 -13.71 -1.49
C VAL A 129 -6.51 -14.27 -1.00
N HIS A 130 -5.51 -14.15 -1.85
CA HIS A 130 -4.11 -14.47 -1.65
C HIS A 130 -3.41 -13.45 -0.72
N TYR A 131 -2.29 -13.87 -0.14
CA TYR A 131 -1.49 -13.01 0.75
C TYR A 131 -0.84 -11.84 0.01
N PHE A 132 -0.43 -12.03 -1.25
CA PHE A 132 0.07 -10.98 -2.14
C PHE A 132 -1.05 -10.12 -2.74
N SER A 133 -1.94 -9.67 -1.88
CA SER A 133 -3.01 -8.74 -2.21
C SER A 133 -2.77 -7.38 -1.57
N LEU A 134 -3.24 -6.34 -2.25
CA LEU A 134 -3.31 -4.99 -1.73
C LEU A 134 -4.59 -4.30 -2.17
N LEU A 135 -5.00 -3.31 -1.40
CA LEU A 135 -6.10 -2.40 -1.72
C LEU A 135 -5.56 -0.99 -1.80
N LEU A 136 -5.82 -0.30 -2.91
CA LEU A 136 -5.62 1.12 -3.06
C LEU A 136 -6.95 1.82 -2.80
N VAL A 137 -6.95 2.85 -1.96
CA VAL A 137 -8.12 3.66 -1.65
C VAL A 137 -7.73 5.13 -1.80
N GLN A 138 -8.43 5.87 -2.64
CA GLN A 138 -8.33 7.33 -2.72
C GLN A 138 -9.50 7.96 -1.98
N ASN A 139 -9.24 8.93 -1.11
CA ASN A 139 -10.27 9.70 -0.43
C ASN A 139 -10.35 11.12 -1.01
N PRO A 140 -11.23 11.38 -2.00
CA PRO A 140 -11.37 12.72 -2.58
C PRO A 140 -12.02 13.72 -1.62
N GLU A 141 -12.68 13.26 -0.56
CA GLU A 141 -13.38 14.09 0.42
C GLU A 141 -12.51 14.48 1.61
N ARG A 142 -11.22 14.11 1.61
CA ARG A 142 -10.31 14.47 2.69
C ARG A 142 -10.26 15.98 2.89
N GLY A 143 -10.58 16.43 4.11
CA GLY A 143 -10.42 17.81 4.52
C GLY A 143 -8.95 18.25 4.50
N ARG A 144 -8.55 19.02 3.48
CA ARG A 144 -7.20 19.59 3.39
C ARG A 144 -7.10 20.79 4.34
N GLY A 145 -6.06 20.79 5.18
CA GLY A 145 -5.70 21.98 5.98
C GLY A 145 -5.17 23.12 5.09
N GLU A 146 -5.06 24.33 5.64
CA GLU A 146 -4.51 25.46 4.90
C GLU A 146 -3.07 25.17 4.43
N VAL A 147 -2.87 25.16 3.11
CA VAL A 147 -1.53 25.04 2.53
C VAL A 147 -0.74 26.30 2.87
N VAL A 148 0.29 26.17 3.70
CA VAL A 148 1.20 27.27 4.01
C VAL A 148 1.88 27.72 2.71
N ARG A 149 1.48 28.92 2.23
CA ARG A 149 1.97 29.50 0.97
C ARG A 149 3.45 29.90 1.08
N GLY A 150 4.32 28.93 0.86
CA GLY A 150 5.78 29.10 0.78
C GLY A 150 6.47 28.05 -0.10
N CYS A 151 5.87 26.87 -0.27
CA CYS A 151 6.42 25.78 -1.09
C CYS A 151 6.04 25.83 -2.58
N ARG A 152 5.16 26.75 -3.00
CA ARG A 152 4.89 27.00 -4.43
C ARG A 152 5.70 28.19 -4.94
N LYS A 153 6.99 27.98 -5.15
CA LYS A 153 7.80 28.78 -6.08
C LYS A 153 8.72 27.86 -6.88
N ARG A 154 8.20 27.33 -7.98
CA ARG A 154 8.65 27.64 -9.35
C ARG A 154 7.77 26.92 -10.36
#